data_AF-A0AAP3ELW0-F1
#
_entry.id   AF-A0AAP3ELW0-F1
#
_cell.length_a   1.000
_cell.length_b   1.000
_cell.length_c   1.000
_cell.angle_alpha   90.00
_cell.angle_beta   90.00
_cell.angle_gamma   90.00
#
_symmetry.space_group_name_H-M   'P 1'
#
loop_
_entity.id
_entity.type
_entity.pdbx_description
1 polymer ?
#
loop_
_entity_poly.entity_id
_entity_poly.type
_entity_poly.pdbx_seq_one_letter_code
_entity_poly.pdbx_strand_id
1 'polypeptide(L)' 'NTMNGNGGDMSAEAAGIAVCLMAFSHHACRTECDAMTEHYYRLRDYALNHAECNAIMHIID' A
#
# COMPACT_ATOMS: atom_id res chain seq x y z
N ASN A 1 18.63 -14.82 -20.05
CA ASN A 1 18.36 -13.37 -20.00
C ASN A 1 17.48 -13.14 -18.77
N THR A 2 18.11 -13.22 -17.61
CA THR A 2 17.49 -13.15 -16.26
C THR A 2 18.21 -12.03 -15.48
N MET A 3 18.78 -11.08 -16.24
CA MET A 3 19.84 -10.16 -15.77
C MET A 3 19.28 -8.81 -15.34
N ASN A 4 18.04 -8.78 -14.87
CA ASN A 4 17.56 -7.69 -14.02
C ASN A 4 16.75 -8.26 -12.86
N GLY A 5 17.34 -9.25 -12.18
CA GLY A 5 16.91 -9.73 -10.87
C GLY A 5 17.17 -8.71 -9.76
N ASN A 6 16.92 -7.43 -10.02
CA ASN A 6 16.82 -6.40 -8.99
C ASN A 6 15.39 -6.36 -8.38
N GLY A 7 14.59 -7.42 -8.58
CA GLY A 7 13.36 -7.68 -7.83
C GLY A 7 13.67 -8.19 -6.43
N GLY A 8 14.55 -7.48 -5.72
CA GLY A 8 14.78 -7.70 -4.30
C GLY A 8 13.65 -7.03 -3.52
N ASP A 9 12.82 -7.88 -2.91
CA ASP A 9 11.99 -7.62 -1.72
C ASP A 9 10.65 -6.88 -1.85
N MET A 10 10.16 -6.61 -3.07
CA MET A 10 8.77 -6.16 -3.18
C MET A 10 8.14 -6.51 -4.53
N SER A 11 7.01 -7.22 -4.48
CA SER A 11 6.16 -7.45 -5.65
C SER A 11 5.50 -6.15 -6.15
N ALA A 12 5.29 -6.02 -7.46
CA ALA A 12 4.58 -4.86 -8.04
C ALA A 12 3.17 -4.67 -7.43
N GLU A 13 2.58 -5.76 -6.92
CA GLU A 13 1.32 -5.75 -6.18
C GLU A 13 1.44 -4.98 -4.84
N ALA A 14 2.49 -5.27 -4.05
CA ALA A 14 2.77 -4.59 -2.79
C ALA A 14 3.07 -3.10 -2.99
N ALA A 15 3.81 -2.74 -4.04
CA ALA A 15 4.05 -1.35 -4.41
C ALA A 15 2.74 -0.62 -4.77
N GLY A 16 1.84 -1.28 -5.50
CA GLY A 16 0.51 -0.74 -5.82
C GLY A 16 -0.33 -0.49 -4.57
N ILE A 17 -0.30 -1.41 -3.61
CA ILE A 17 -1.00 -1.27 -2.32
C ILE A 17 -0.46 -0.08 -1.53
N ALA A 18 0.87 0.07 -1.42
CA ALA A 18 1.51 1.19 -0.71
C ALA A 18 1.13 2.55 -1.32
N VAL A 19 1.20 2.68 -2.65
CA VAL A 19 0.84 3.92 -3.36
C VAL A 19 -0.64 4.26 -3.18
N CYS A 20 -1.53 3.27 -3.25
CA CYS A 20 -2.95 3.47 -2.97
C CYS A 20 -3.16 3.96 -1.53
N LEU A 21 -2.52 3.34 -0.53
CA LEU A 21 -2.58 3.77 0.87
C LEU A 21 -2.14 5.24 1.05
N MET A 22 -0.98 5.65 0.49
CA MET A 22 -0.50 7.03 0.55
C MET A 22 -1.49 8.03 -0.07
N ALA A 23 -2.00 7.70 -1.26
CA ALA A 23 -2.94 8.54 -1.97
C ALA A 23 -4.22 8.73 -1.14
N PHE A 24 -4.75 7.65 -0.54
CA PHE A 24 -5.92 7.72 0.32
C PHE A 24 -5.66 8.49 1.61
N SER A 25 -4.51 8.32 2.28
CA SER A 25 -4.17 9.11 3.49
C SER A 25 -4.13 10.60 3.19
N HIS A 26 -3.51 10.99 2.07
CA HIS A 26 -3.46 12.38 1.63
C HIS A 26 -4.85 12.91 1.26
N HIS A 27 -5.69 12.10 0.62
CA HIS A 27 -7.05 12.47 0.24
C HIS A 27 -7.98 12.56 1.46
N ALA A 28 -7.86 11.64 2.42
CA ALA A 28 -8.63 11.63 3.65
C ALA A 28 -8.31 12.86 4.53
N CYS A 29 -7.03 13.25 4.62
CA CYS A 29 -6.61 14.48 5.31
C CYS A 29 -7.20 15.75 4.65
N ARG A 30 -7.44 15.73 3.35
CA ARG A 30 -7.98 16.87 2.58
C ARG A 30 -9.50 16.94 2.54
N THR A 31 -10.18 15.80 2.50
CA THR A 31 -11.61 15.71 2.16
C THR A 31 -12.47 15.23 3.34
N GLU A 32 -11.89 14.62 4.37
CA GLU A 32 -12.61 14.12 5.57
C GLU A 32 -13.90 13.34 5.23
N CYS A 33 -13.88 12.57 4.13
CA CYS A 33 -15.03 11.82 3.67
C CYS A 33 -15.10 10.45 4.37
N ASP A 34 -16.11 10.27 5.23
CA ASP A 34 -16.34 9.04 5.99
C ASP A 34 -16.44 7.77 5.11
N ALA A 35 -17.04 7.88 3.91
CA ALA A 35 -17.13 6.78 2.95
C ALA A 35 -15.75 6.32 2.39
N MET A 36 -14.74 7.20 2.39
CA MET A 36 -13.38 6.84 1.99
C MET A 36 -12.60 6.17 3.12
N THR A 37 -12.92 6.49 4.37
CA THR A 37 -12.33 5.86 5.55
C THR A 37 -12.62 4.36 5.58
N GLU A 38 -13.85 3.94 5.28
CA GLU A 38 -14.24 2.52 5.18
C GLU A 38 -13.40 1.76 4.14
N HIS A 39 -13.21 2.37 2.96
CA HIS A 39 -12.39 1.79 1.89
C HIS A 39 -10.91 1.74 2.26
N TYR A 40 -10.40 2.76 2.94
CA TYR A 40 -9.04 2.80 3.46
C TYR A 40 -8.80 1.68 4.49
N TYR A 41 -9.73 1.48 5.43
CA TYR A 41 -9.61 0.41 6.42
C TYR A 41 -9.57 -0.98 5.78
N ARG A 42 -10.42 -1.24 4.77
CA ARG A 42 -10.37 -2.51 4.01
C ARG A 42 -9.06 -2.70 3.27
N LEU A 43 -8.54 -1.66 2.62
CA LEU A 43 -7.26 -1.74 1.90
C LEU A 43 -6.09 -1.95 2.85
N ARG A 44 -6.12 -1.29 4.02
CA ARG A 44 -5.13 -1.44 5.08
C ARG A 44 -5.16 -2.85 5.67
N ASP A 45 -6.34 -3.40 5.93
CA ASP A 45 -6.49 -4.77 6.41
C ASP A 45 -5.95 -5.77 5.39
N TYR A 46 -6.22 -5.55 4.10
CA TYR A 46 -5.66 -6.34 3.01
C TYR A 46 -4.12 -6.26 2.95
N ALA A 47 -3.55 -5.07 3.16
CA ALA A 47 -2.12 -4.87 3.24
C ALA A 47 -1.50 -5.58 4.45
N LEU A 48 -2.16 -5.52 5.62
CA LEU A 48 -1.75 -6.18 6.86
C LEU A 48 -1.80 -7.71 6.76
N ASN A 49 -2.77 -8.25 6.03
CA ASN A 49 -2.91 -9.68 5.79
C ASN A 49 -2.01 -10.21 4.65
N HIS A 50 -1.30 -9.33 3.94
CA HIS A 50 -0.37 -9.72 2.90
C HIS A 50 0.95 -10.21 3.52
N ALA A 51 1.52 -11.28 2.98
CA ALA A 51 2.85 -11.78 3.35
C ALA A 51 3.96 -10.69 3.28
N GLU A 52 3.78 -9.69 2.41
CA GLU A 52 4.71 -8.58 2.19
C GLU A 52 4.33 -7.31 2.99
N CYS A 53 3.43 -7.41 3.98
CA CYS A 53 2.99 -6.27 4.80
C CYS A 53 4.17 -5.44 5.32
N ASN A 54 5.24 -6.10 5.76
CA ASN A 54 6.42 -5.43 6.31
C ASN A 54 7.10 -4.53 5.26
N ALA A 55 7.25 -5.05 4.03
CA ALA A 55 7.82 -4.29 2.92
C ALA A 55 6.93 -3.11 2.54
N ILE A 56 5.60 -3.32 2.48
CA ILE A 56 4.62 -2.25 2.21
C ILE A 56 4.78 -1.16 3.27
N MET A 57 4.72 -1.51 4.56
CA MET A 57 4.86 -0.58 5.69
C MET A 57 6.17 0.21 5.64
N HIS A 58 7.26 -0.42 5.23
CA HIS A 58 8.57 0.23 5.10
C HIS A 58 8.63 1.28 3.97
N ILE A 59 7.74 1.22 2.99
CA ILE A 59 7.64 2.21 1.90
C ILE A 59 6.69 3.36 2.24
N ILE A 60 5.67 3.09 3.06
CA ILE A 60 4.67 4.10 3.49
C ILE A 60 5.10 4.91 4.74
N ASP A 61 6.12 4.47 5.48
CA ASP A 61 6.77 5.27 6.54
C ASP A 61 7.48 6.51 5.95
#